data_AF-W9AJF6-F1
#
_entry.id   AF-W9AJF6-F1
#
_cell.length_a   1.000
_cell.length_b   1.000
_cell.length_c   1.000
_cell.angle_alpha   90.00
_cell.angle_beta   90.00
_cell.angle_gamma   90.00
#
_symmetry.space_group_name_H-M   'P 1'
#
loop_
_entity.id
_entity.type
_entity.pdbx_description
1 polymer ?
#
loop_
_entity_poly.entity_id
_entity_poly.type
_entity_poly.pdbx_seq_one_letter_code
_entity_poly.pdbx_strand_id
1 'polypeptide(L)'
;MLSMVDEPDTGEEIPEERRTRPRETSSAEEALAVETVVVRDKGRWAVDIIVVFADGIVRKRIDTHPTKVRAELSARLIKRAAERDIRGPLNG
;
A
#
# COMPACT_ATOMS: atom_id res chain seq x y z
N MET A 1 -22.74 3.90 -50.96
CA MET A 1 -21.86 4.68 -50.08
C MET A 1 -22.57 4.79 -48.75
N LEU A 2 -22.11 4.01 -47.77
CA LEU A 2 -22.79 3.67 -46.52
C LEU A 2 -22.37 4.70 -45.44
N SER A 3 -23.31 5.45 -44.86
CA SER A 3 -23.04 6.31 -43.70
C SER A 3 -23.20 5.49 -42.42
N MET A 4 -22.07 5.03 -41.88
CA MET A 4 -21.98 4.40 -40.57
C MET A 4 -21.81 5.54 -39.56
N VAL A 5 -22.79 5.68 -38.68
CA VAL A 5 -22.81 6.68 -37.60
C VAL A 5 -21.67 6.32 -36.65
N ASP A 6 -20.76 7.28 -36.41
CA ASP A 6 -19.72 7.17 -35.40
C ASP A 6 -20.43 7.19 -34.04
N GLU A 7 -20.49 6.04 -33.36
CA GLU A 7 -20.97 5.96 -31.98
C GLU A 7 -19.99 6.74 -31.09
N PRO A 8 -20.46 7.62 -30.19
CA PRO A 8 -19.55 8.24 -29.23
C PRO A 8 -19.02 7.16 -28.29
N ASP A 9 -17.71 6.93 -28.36
CA ASP A 9 -16.93 6.18 -27.37
C ASP A 9 -17.18 6.81 -26.00
N THR A 10 -18.19 6.27 -25.31
CA THR A 10 -18.57 6.69 -23.98
C THR A 10 -17.46 6.18 -23.10
N GLY A 11 -16.50 7.08 -22.80
CA GLY A 11 -15.42 6.84 -21.87
C GLY A 11 -15.99 6.27 -20.60
N GLU A 12 -15.96 4.95 -20.50
CA GLU A 12 -16.44 4.18 -19.38
C GLU A 12 -15.60 4.64 -18.19
N GLU A 13 -16.19 5.46 -17.31
CA GLU A 13 -15.58 5.85 -16.05
C GLU A 13 -15.16 4.57 -15.36
N ILE A 14 -13.85 4.30 -15.36
CA ILE A 14 -13.29 3.12 -14.72
C ILE A 14 -13.77 3.18 -13.27
N PRO A 15 -14.61 2.24 -12.79
CA PRO A 15 -15.10 2.31 -11.43
C PRO A 15 -13.90 2.33 -10.50
N GLU A 16 -13.83 3.31 -9.58
CA GLU A 16 -12.74 3.47 -8.59
C GLU A 16 -12.54 2.22 -7.68
N GLU A 17 -13.38 1.21 -7.85
CA GLU A 17 -13.46 -0.01 -7.08
C GLU A 17 -12.33 -0.99 -7.39
N ARG A 18 -11.10 -0.70 -6.95
CA ARG A 18 -10.18 -1.71 -6.34
C ARG A 18 -9.16 -1.08 -5.37
N ARG A 19 -9.38 0.12 -4.83
CA ARG A 19 -8.57 0.58 -3.69
C ARG A 19 -9.17 0.05 -2.40
N THR A 20 -8.37 -0.68 -1.62
CA THR A 20 -8.71 -0.98 -0.23
C THR A 20 -8.78 0.35 0.52
N ARG A 21 -10.00 0.87 0.73
CA ARG A 21 -10.20 2.04 1.58
C ARG A 21 -10.05 1.62 3.04
N PRO A 22 -9.45 2.45 3.91
CA PRO A 22 -9.53 2.24 5.35
C PRO A 22 -11.00 2.04 5.75
N ARG A 23 -11.25 1.06 6.63
CA ARG A 23 -12.60 0.80 7.12
C ARG A 23 -13.07 2.04 7.90
N GLU A 24 -14.32 2.48 7.71
CA GLU A 24 -14.90 3.66 8.39
C GLU A 24 -14.83 3.58 9.92
N THR A 25 -14.77 2.36 10.47
CA THR A 25 -14.63 2.10 11.91
C THR A 25 -13.17 2.00 12.37
N SER A 26 -12.19 2.28 11.50
CA SER A 26 -10.78 2.24 11.86
C SER A 26 -10.49 3.44 12.77
N SER A 27 -10.25 3.17 14.05
CA SER A 27 -9.79 4.17 15.01
C SER A 27 -8.30 4.52 14.86
N ALA A 28 -7.66 4.07 13.78
CA ALA A 28 -6.27 4.42 13.52
C ALA A 28 -6.20 5.94 13.34
N GLU A 29 -5.53 6.62 14.26
CA GLU A 29 -5.17 8.02 14.11
C GLU A 29 -4.41 8.25 12.80
N GLU A 30 -4.32 9.49 12.37
CA GLU A 30 -3.56 9.85 11.18
C GLU A 30 -2.10 9.40 11.33
N ALA A 31 -1.68 8.47 10.47
CA ALA A 31 -0.33 7.93 10.49
C ALA A 31 0.66 9.02 10.05
N LEU A 32 1.63 9.34 10.89
CA LEU A 32 2.62 10.40 10.67
C LEU A 32 3.81 9.91 9.83
N ALA A 33 4.20 8.65 10.01
CA ALA A 33 5.31 8.04 9.29
C ALA A 33 5.17 6.52 9.20
N VAL A 34 5.82 5.95 8.19
CA VAL A 34 5.95 4.50 8.03
C VAL A 34 7.38 4.12 7.70
N GLU A 35 7.83 3.06 8.35
CA GLU A 35 9.13 2.44 8.10
C GLU A 35 8.97 0.93 7.92
N THR A 36 9.94 0.32 7.23
CA THR A 36 10.02 -1.14 7.10
C THR A 36 11.39 -1.63 7.54
N VAL A 37 11.40 -2.75 8.28
CA VAL A 37 12.63 -3.33 8.82
C VAL A 37 12.73 -4.79 8.39
N VAL A 38 13.90 -5.16 7.90
CA VAL A 38 14.24 -6.55 7.56
C VAL A 38 15.09 -7.13 8.69
N VAL A 39 14.58 -8.17 9.36
CA VAL A 39 15.26 -8.84 10.47
C VAL A 39 15.45 -10.32 10.18
N ARG A 40 16.55 -10.90 10.66
CA ARG A 40 16.72 -12.35 10.63
C ARG A 40 15.83 -12.98 11.70
N ASP A 41 15.04 -13.98 11.33
CA ASP A 41 14.14 -14.70 12.23
C ASP A 41 14.08 -16.18 11.88
N LYS A 42 14.44 -17.07 12.82
CA LYS A 42 14.38 -18.55 12.66
C LYS A 42 14.91 -19.07 11.31
N GLY A 43 16.05 -18.55 10.86
CA GLY A 43 16.68 -18.96 9.59
C GLY A 43 16.04 -18.36 8.32
N ARG A 44 15.02 -17.52 8.47
CA ARG A 44 14.34 -16.75 7.43
C ARG A 44 14.61 -15.25 7.63
N TRP A 45 14.11 -14.44 6.70
CA TRP A 45 14.18 -12.98 6.75
C TRP A 45 12.77 -12.41 6.86
N ALA A 46 12.43 -11.87 8.02
CA ALA A 46 11.13 -11.26 8.28
C ALA A 46 11.12 -9.79 7.88
N VAL A 47 9.99 -9.35 7.34
CA VAL A 47 9.68 -7.94 7.08
C VAL A 47 8.67 -7.50 8.14
N ASP A 48 9.06 -6.53 8.95
CA ASP A 48 8.17 -5.85 9.87
C ASP A 48 7.88 -4.44 9.33
N ILE A 49 6.63 -4.00 9.44
CA ILE A 49 6.22 -2.60 9.23
C ILE A 49 6.16 -1.88 10.58
N ILE A 50 6.60 -0.64 10.61
CA ILE A 50 6.52 0.26 11.76
C ILE A 50 5.70 1.46 11.32
N VAL A 51 4.60 1.72 12.00
CA VAL A 51 3.75 2.90 11.75
C VAL A 51 3.80 3.78 12.99
N VAL A 52 4.05 5.06 12.78
CA VAL A 52 4.11 6.08 13.83
C VAL A 52 2.82 6.89 13.78
N PHE A 53 2.14 6.97 14.91
CA PHE A 53 0.97 7.80 15.16
C PHE A 53 1.35 8.91 16.16
N ALA A 54 0.42 9.83 16.45
CA ALA A 54 0.64 10.85 17.46
C ALA A 54 0.69 10.26 18.87
N ASP A 55 -0.10 9.20 19.12
CA ASP A 55 -0.23 8.53 20.41
C ASP A 55 0.77 7.38 20.65
N GLY A 56 1.48 6.92 19.60
CA GLY A 56 2.38 5.79 19.75
C GLY A 56 2.94 5.20 18.46
N ILE A 57 3.57 4.03 18.61
CA ILE A 57 4.24 3.31 17.52
C ILE A 57 3.72 1.88 17.47
N VAL A 58 3.28 1.44 16.30
CA VAL A 58 2.85 0.06 16.05
C VAL A 58 3.90 -0.63 15.19
N ARG A 59 4.40 -1.79 15.67
CA ARG A 59 5.25 -2.68 14.88
C ARG A 59 4.52 -3.99 14.61
N LYS A 60 4.43 -4.39 13.34
CA LYS A 60 3.77 -5.62 12.94
C LYS A 60 4.59 -6.38 11.91
N ARG A 61 4.66 -7.70 12.06
CA ARG A 61 5.22 -8.57 11.03
C ARG A 61 4.26 -8.72 9.87
N ILE A 62 4.76 -8.51 8.66
CA ILE A 62 3.98 -8.58 7.43
C ILE A 62 4.26 -9.88 6.68
N ASP A 63 5.53 -10.26 6.52
CA ASP A 63 5.89 -11.50 5.80
C ASP A 63 7.27 -12.02 6.20
N THR A 64 7.62 -13.23 5.73
CA THR A 64 8.92 -13.89 5.93
C THR A 64 9.43 -14.55 4.64
N HIS A 65 10.62 -14.19 4.21
CA HIS A 65 11.23 -14.67 2.97
C HIS A 65 12.45 -15.57 3.21
N PRO A 66 12.79 -16.47 2.27
CA PRO A 66 13.97 -17.34 2.39
C PRO A 66 15.31 -16.61 2.33
N THR A 67 15.38 -15.48 1.59
CA THR A 67 16.63 -14.74 1.38
C THR A 67 16.47 -13.27 1.74
N LYS A 68 17.57 -12.63 2.16
CA LYS A 68 17.59 -11.21 2.53
C LYS A 68 17.15 -10.31 1.39
N VAL A 69 17.66 -10.58 0.17
CA VAL A 69 17.37 -9.81 -1.04
C VAL A 69 15.87 -9.78 -1.35
N ARG A 70 15.17 -10.91 -1.18
CA ARG A 70 13.70 -10.96 -1.37
C ARG A 70 12.96 -10.15 -0.30
N ALA A 71 13.39 -10.26 0.96
CA ALA A 71 12.81 -9.45 2.04
C ALA A 71 13.03 -7.95 1.84
N GLU A 72 14.22 -7.53 1.42
CA GLU A 72 14.54 -6.13 1.15
C GLU A 72 13.76 -5.57 -0.04
N LEU A 73 13.58 -6.37 -1.10
CA LEU A 73 12.73 -5.98 -2.23
C LEU A 73 11.27 -5.80 -1.78
N SER A 74 10.72 -6.77 -1.05
CA SER A 74 9.36 -6.72 -0.49
C SER A 74 9.19 -5.49 0.43
N ALA A 75 10.12 -5.28 1.37
CA ALA A 75 10.12 -4.16 2.31
C ALA A 75 10.10 -2.79 1.61
N ARG A 76 10.84 -2.63 0.50
CA ARG A 76 10.84 -1.40 -0.30
C ARG A 76 9.50 -1.15 -0.99
N LEU A 77 8.89 -2.20 -1.55
CA LEU A 77 7.58 -2.09 -2.22
C LEU A 77 6.48 -1.75 -1.21
N ILE A 78 6.48 -2.41 -0.05
CA ILE A 78 5.53 -2.14 1.03
C ILE A 78 5.69 -0.71 1.54
N LYS A 79 6.94 -0.28 1.81
CA LYS A 79 7.21 1.09 2.28
C LYS A 79 6.66 2.13 1.30
N ARG A 80 6.99 2.00 0.01
CA ARG A 80 6.52 2.93 -1.03
C ARG A 80 5.00 3.00 -1.13
N ALA A 81 4.31 1.86 -1.03
CA ALA A 81 2.86 1.82 -1.05
C ALA A 81 2.27 2.54 0.17
N ALA A 82 2.77 2.24 1.37
CA ALA A 82 2.30 2.83 2.61
C ALA A 82 2.59 4.34 2.70
N GLU A 83 3.77 4.79 2.26
CA GLU A 83 4.13 6.22 2.24
C GLU A 83 3.21 7.04 1.33
N ARG A 84 2.79 6.47 0.19
CA ARG A 84 1.81 7.08 -0.69
C ARG A 84 0.47 7.22 0.03
N ASP A 85 0.05 6.19 0.73
CA ASP A 85 -1.25 6.18 1.40
C ASP A 85 -1.26 7.16 2.60
N ILE A 86 -0.12 7.42 3.26
CA ILE A 86 0.03 8.46 4.30
C ILE A 86 -0.09 9.88 3.73
N ARG A 87 0.51 10.16 2.57
CA ARG A 87 0.44 11.52 1.96
C ARG A 87 -0.92 11.83 1.31
N GLY A 88 -1.87 10.90 1.41
CA GLY A 88 -3.13 10.93 0.69
C GLY A 88 -2.95 10.54 -0.79
N PRO A 89 -4.06 10.23 -1.49
CA PRO A 89 -4.03 10.04 -2.94
C PRO A 89 -3.39 11.26 -3.62
N LEU A 90 -2.34 11.03 -4.42
CA LEU A 90 -1.67 12.11 -5.16
C LEU A 90 -2.56 12.75 -6.24
N ASN A 91 -3.68 12.13 -6.57
CA ASN A 91 -4.74 12.70 -7.38
C ASN A 91 -6.05 12.40 -6.64
N GLY A 92 -6.78 13.48 -6.33
CA GLY A 92 -8.04 13.44 -5.59
C GLY A 92 -9.14 12.69 -6.31
#